data_AF-A0A2N9Y8E1-F1
#
_entry.id   AF-A0A2N9Y8E1-F1
#
_cell.length_a   1.000
_cell.length_b   1.000
_cell.length_c   1.000
_cell.angle_alpha   90.00
_cell.angle_beta   90.00
_cell.angle_gamma   90.00
#
_symmetry.space_group_name_H-M   'P 1'
#
loop_
_entity.id
_entity.type
_entity.pdbx_description
1 polymer ?
#
loop_
_entity_poly.entity_id
_entity_poly.type
_entity_poly.pdbx_seq_one_letter_code
_entity_poly.pdbx_strand_id
1 'polypeptide(L)'
;MTIVQKISQKIGQKTAQVALIPKLIPVFTGKADVRAAWGGRGSGKTRSFALMSAVVGYRHGMAGERGIILCARQFQNSLNESSLEEIKRAIESYSFLQDYYEIGDKYIKSKDGRIVYVFAGLDRNIASIKSMGRVFLCWVDEAEPVTETAWQTLIPTLREEGKDWNAELWVTWNPCHENAPVEKRFRNVDNPNIKGAEINWRDNPKFPEKLNRDRMDDLQQRPEQYNHIWEGGYLQAVQGAYYQKCLLEAEMEGRITTVPRDPLIQIKIFWDIGGTGAKADATALWVAQFVGREIRVLDYYEAQGQPLSEHVGWVFQKGYEKALMVLPHDGATKDRVYNVSFESALQQAGFQTKIIPNQGTGAVKMRIEAVRRLFPALWFNRDTTGAGRKALAWYHEKRDEQRNIGLGAEHDWASHGADAFGLMCVAYEQPHARPKKNTYRSSHHSQTSWMAF
;
A
#
# COMPACT_ATOMS: atom_id res chain seq x y z
N MET A 1 -2.59 6.74 -38.74
CA MET A 1 -1.43 7.47 -39.29
C MET A 1 -0.26 7.30 -38.34
N THR A 2 0.64 6.36 -38.62
CA THR A 2 1.76 6.02 -37.74
C THR A 2 2.89 7.01 -37.96
N ILE A 3 3.02 8.03 -37.09
CA ILE A 3 4.22 8.88 -37.09
C ILE A 3 5.33 8.12 -36.36
N VAL A 4 6.09 7.32 -37.10
CA VAL A 4 7.35 6.73 -36.64
C VAL A 4 8.45 7.75 -36.88
N GLN A 5 8.86 8.49 -35.84
CA GLN A 5 10.09 9.27 -35.92
C GLN A 5 11.28 8.36 -35.56
N LYS A 6 12.20 8.28 -36.53
CA LYS A 6 13.31 7.32 -36.59
C LYS A 6 14.50 7.85 -35.80
N ILE A 7 15.01 7.08 -34.85
CA ILE A 7 16.35 7.32 -34.30
C ILE A 7 17.34 6.55 -35.20
N SER A 8 18.16 7.27 -35.94
CA SER A 8 19.29 6.72 -36.70
C SER A 8 20.57 6.91 -35.88
N GLN A 9 21.23 5.83 -35.47
CA GLN A 9 22.54 5.90 -34.83
C GLN A 9 23.58 5.20 -35.71
N LYS A 10 24.68 5.91 -36.04
CA LYS A 10 25.76 5.37 -36.88
C LYS A 10 26.47 4.23 -36.13
N ILE A 11 26.38 3.03 -36.70
CA ILE A 11 27.10 1.82 -36.31
C ILE A 11 27.88 1.37 -37.55
N GLY A 12 29.11 0.86 -37.39
CA GLY A 12 29.99 0.46 -38.50
C GLY A 12 29.24 -0.22 -39.66
N GLN A 13 29.27 0.41 -40.84
CA GLN A 13 28.63 0.07 -42.12
C GLN A 13 27.16 -0.42 -42.16
N LYS A 14 26.47 -0.65 -41.04
CA LYS A 14 25.04 -0.98 -40.98
C LYS A 14 24.37 -0.29 -39.79
N THR A 15 23.46 0.65 -40.06
CA THR A 15 22.62 1.31 -39.05
C THR A 15 21.43 0.43 -38.70
N ALA A 16 21.33 -0.02 -37.44
CA ALA A 16 20.13 -0.66 -36.90
C ALA A 16 19.11 0.41 -36.46
N GLN A 17 17.81 0.17 -36.71
CA GLN A 17 16.73 1.09 -36.34
C GLN A 17 15.77 0.38 -35.37
N VAL A 18 15.41 1.08 -34.29
CA VAL A 18 14.42 0.63 -33.32
C VAL A 18 13.26 1.62 -33.24
N ALA A 19 12.05 1.11 -33.07
CA ALA A 19 10.85 1.92 -32.92
C ALA A 19 10.58 2.18 -31.42
N LEU A 20 10.49 3.45 -31.05
CA LEU A 20 10.10 3.91 -29.71
C LEU A 20 8.86 4.77 -29.78
N ILE A 21 8.18 4.89 -28.64
CA ILE A 21 7.10 5.85 -28.47
C ILE A 21 7.70 7.27 -28.57
N PRO A 22 7.15 8.17 -29.40
CA PRO A 22 7.74 9.48 -29.65
C PRO A 22 8.11 10.27 -28.38
N LYS A 23 7.25 10.20 -27.36
CA LYS A 23 7.44 10.87 -26.07
C LYS A 23 8.65 10.37 -25.27
N LEU A 24 9.13 9.15 -25.54
CA LEU A 24 10.31 8.57 -24.90
C LEU A 24 11.61 8.82 -25.68
N ILE A 25 11.54 9.33 -26.91
CA ILE A 25 12.76 9.63 -27.69
C ILE A 25 13.64 10.67 -26.96
N PRO A 26 13.11 11.79 -26.41
CA PRO A 26 13.91 12.73 -25.63
C PRO A 26 14.52 12.10 -24.37
N VAL A 27 13.83 11.12 -23.78
CA VAL A 27 14.30 10.41 -22.57
C VAL A 27 15.56 9.61 -22.86
N PHE A 28 15.67 8.97 -24.04
CA PHE A 28 16.81 8.13 -24.43
C PHE A 28 17.89 8.82 -25.27
N THR A 29 17.76 10.13 -25.52
CA THR A 29 18.75 10.90 -26.29
C THR A 29 19.63 11.74 -25.38
N GLY A 30 20.87 11.98 -25.79
CA GLY A 30 21.85 12.76 -25.02
C GLY A 30 22.29 12.12 -23.70
N LYS A 31 23.12 12.86 -22.95
CA LYS A 31 23.64 12.44 -21.63
C LYS A 31 22.56 12.55 -20.55
N ALA A 32 22.56 11.62 -19.61
CA ALA A 32 21.73 11.61 -18.41
C ALA A 32 22.34 10.64 -17.38
N ASP A 33 22.22 10.95 -16.09
CA ASP A 33 22.52 10.00 -15.02
C ASP A 33 21.29 9.14 -14.70
N VAL A 34 20.10 9.74 -14.87
CA VAL A 34 18.82 9.06 -14.63
C VAL A 34 17.89 9.22 -15.83
N ARG A 35 17.26 8.13 -16.26
CA ARG A 35 16.16 8.14 -17.23
C ARG A 35 14.89 7.61 -16.59
N ALA A 36 13.82 8.38 -16.64
CA ALA A 36 12.58 8.09 -15.93
C ALA A 36 11.36 8.13 -16.86
N ALA A 37 10.40 7.24 -16.60
CA ALA A 37 9.07 7.36 -17.19
C ALA A 37 7.98 6.95 -16.20
N TRP A 38 6.96 7.79 -16.06
CA TRP A 38 5.84 7.56 -15.17
C TRP A 38 4.51 7.72 -15.92
N GLY A 39 3.44 7.16 -15.38
CA GLY A 39 2.08 7.35 -15.91
C GLY A 39 1.22 6.11 -15.76
N GLY A 40 0.02 6.15 -16.34
CA GLY A 40 -1.00 5.11 -16.21
C GLY A 40 -0.67 3.78 -16.89
N ARG A 41 -1.61 2.83 -16.75
CA ARG A 41 -1.53 1.49 -17.35
C ARG A 41 -1.61 1.56 -18.87
N GLY A 42 -0.96 0.59 -19.53
CA GLY A 42 -0.98 0.47 -20.98
C GLY A 42 -0.19 1.55 -21.74
N SER A 43 0.63 2.35 -21.05
CA SER A 43 1.42 3.41 -21.68
C SER A 43 2.63 2.95 -22.48
N GLY A 44 3.02 1.67 -22.39
CA GLY A 44 4.14 1.10 -23.14
C GLY A 44 5.54 1.46 -22.60
N LYS A 45 5.62 2.07 -21.40
CA LYS A 45 6.88 2.42 -20.72
C LYS A 45 7.80 1.20 -20.52
N THR A 46 7.32 0.15 -19.85
CA THR A 46 8.10 -1.05 -19.50
C THR A 46 8.71 -1.70 -20.74
N ARG A 47 7.92 -1.90 -21.79
CA ARG A 47 8.41 -2.49 -23.05
C ARG A 47 9.45 -1.62 -23.76
N SER A 48 9.30 -0.30 -23.71
CA SER A 48 10.27 0.63 -24.32
C SER A 48 11.60 0.64 -23.56
N PHE A 49 11.55 0.63 -22.23
CA PHE A 49 12.75 0.54 -21.37
C PHE A 49 13.45 -0.82 -21.50
N ALA A 50 12.70 -1.91 -21.56
CA ALA A 50 13.23 -3.26 -21.83
C ALA A 50 13.97 -3.35 -23.18
N LEU A 51 13.41 -2.76 -24.23
CA LEU A 51 14.08 -2.69 -25.53
C LEU A 51 15.38 -1.88 -25.46
N MET A 52 15.31 -0.70 -24.85
CA MET A 52 16.47 0.17 -24.77
C MET A 52 17.57 -0.41 -23.89
N SER A 53 17.26 -1.19 -22.85
CA SER A 53 18.28 -1.85 -22.03
C SER A 53 19.03 -2.89 -22.86
N ALA A 54 18.32 -3.63 -23.72
CA ALA A 54 18.93 -4.59 -24.64
C ALA A 54 19.83 -3.90 -25.67
N VAL A 55 19.42 -2.73 -26.18
CA VAL A 55 20.24 -1.90 -27.08
C VAL A 55 21.49 -1.37 -26.38
N VAL A 56 21.38 -0.89 -25.12
CA VAL A 56 22.52 -0.43 -24.33
C VAL A 56 23.53 -1.57 -24.12
N GLY A 57 23.07 -2.74 -23.66
CA GLY A 57 23.93 -3.90 -23.50
C GLY A 57 24.62 -4.28 -24.82
N TYR A 58 23.88 -4.30 -25.93
CA TYR A 58 24.43 -4.59 -27.25
C TYR A 58 25.55 -3.61 -27.63
N ARG A 59 25.37 -2.31 -27.37
CA ARG A 59 26.37 -1.28 -27.66
C ARG A 59 27.66 -1.48 -26.87
N HIS A 60 27.57 -1.70 -25.55
CA HIS A 60 28.75 -2.00 -24.72
C HIS A 60 29.45 -3.27 -25.17
N GLY A 61 28.68 -4.32 -25.44
CA GLY A 61 29.19 -5.61 -25.89
C GLY A 61 29.90 -5.55 -27.24
N MET A 62 29.34 -4.82 -28.21
CA MET A 62 29.98 -4.56 -29.51
C MET A 62 31.23 -3.68 -29.40
N ALA A 63 31.30 -2.82 -28.38
CA ALA A 63 32.51 -2.05 -28.06
C ALA A 63 33.60 -2.88 -27.35
N GLY A 64 33.33 -4.16 -27.05
CA GLY A 64 34.27 -5.05 -26.37
C GLY A 64 34.23 -4.98 -24.85
N GLU A 65 33.28 -4.25 -24.29
CA GLU A 65 33.17 -4.00 -22.85
C GLU A 65 32.37 -5.11 -22.17
N ARG A 66 32.74 -5.45 -20.92
CA ARG A 66 32.09 -6.52 -20.15
C ARG A 66 31.44 -5.97 -18.88
N GLY A 67 30.16 -6.26 -18.69
CA GLY A 67 29.41 -5.76 -17.55
C GLY A 67 27.99 -6.29 -17.43
N ILE A 68 27.24 -5.67 -16.53
CA ILE A 68 25.95 -6.11 -16.04
C ILE A 68 24.88 -5.07 -16.37
N ILE A 69 23.72 -5.58 -16.80
CA ILE A 69 22.46 -4.85 -16.80
C ILE A 69 21.64 -5.36 -15.61
N LEU A 70 21.47 -4.53 -14.58
CA LEU A 70 20.77 -4.88 -13.35
C LEU A 70 19.30 -4.48 -13.45
N CYS A 71 18.39 -5.44 -13.40
CA CYS A 71 16.95 -5.19 -13.33
C CYS A 71 16.45 -5.42 -11.90
N ALA A 72 15.85 -4.40 -11.30
CA ALA A 72 15.42 -4.44 -9.92
C ALA A 72 13.95 -4.05 -9.73
N ARG A 73 13.34 -4.57 -8.66
CA ARG A 73 11.98 -4.21 -8.18
C ARG A 73 11.97 -4.25 -6.66
N GLN A 74 11.03 -3.56 -5.99
CA GLN A 74 10.95 -3.60 -4.52
C GLN A 74 10.73 -5.03 -4.02
N PHE A 75 9.67 -5.69 -4.50
CA PHE A 75 9.32 -7.05 -4.11
C PHE A 75 9.51 -7.99 -5.30
N GLN A 76 10.44 -8.94 -5.17
CA GLN A 76 10.62 -10.00 -6.17
C GLN A 76 9.87 -11.25 -5.70
N ASN A 77 8.62 -11.41 -6.14
CA ASN A 77 7.91 -12.67 -5.92
C ASN A 77 8.46 -13.74 -6.87
N SER A 78 8.68 -14.95 -6.34
CA SER A 78 9.13 -16.09 -7.14
C SER A 78 7.96 -16.68 -7.94
N LEU A 79 7.95 -16.41 -9.25
CA LEU A 79 7.52 -17.27 -10.39
C LEU A 79 7.15 -16.36 -11.57
N ASN A 80 8.00 -16.37 -12.61
CA ASN A 80 7.86 -15.73 -13.92
C ASN A 80 7.91 -14.19 -13.96
N GLU A 81 9.12 -13.75 -14.21
CA GLU A 81 9.69 -12.41 -14.21
C GLU A 81 9.02 -11.43 -15.20
N SER A 82 8.19 -10.50 -14.70
CA SER A 82 7.57 -9.47 -15.55
C SER A 82 8.61 -8.63 -16.33
N SER A 83 9.77 -8.30 -15.76
CA SER A 83 10.79 -7.53 -16.48
C SER A 83 11.66 -8.39 -17.41
N LEU A 84 12.01 -9.63 -17.02
CA LEU A 84 12.73 -10.56 -17.92
C LEU A 84 11.90 -10.85 -19.17
N GLU A 85 10.63 -11.20 -19.01
CA GLU A 85 9.74 -11.55 -20.14
C GLU A 85 9.56 -10.37 -21.10
N GLU A 86 9.48 -9.14 -20.58
CA GLU A 86 9.44 -7.95 -21.43
C GLU A 86 10.76 -7.72 -22.19
N ILE A 87 11.91 -8.03 -21.58
CA ILE A 87 13.22 -7.96 -22.26
C ILE A 87 13.33 -9.07 -23.31
N LYS A 88 12.91 -10.31 -23.02
CA LYS A 88 12.88 -11.42 -24.00
C LYS A 88 12.08 -11.02 -25.24
N ARG A 89 10.85 -10.56 -25.03
CA ARG A 89 9.96 -10.07 -26.10
C ARG A 89 10.59 -8.93 -26.88
N ALA A 90 11.30 -8.02 -26.21
CA ALA A 90 11.98 -6.92 -26.86
C ALA A 90 13.16 -7.39 -27.73
N ILE A 91 13.97 -8.33 -27.24
CA ILE A 91 15.07 -8.94 -27.99
C ILE A 91 14.54 -9.69 -29.22
N GLU A 92 13.52 -10.53 -29.04
CA GLU A 92 12.88 -11.31 -30.12
C GLU A 92 12.23 -10.42 -31.19
N SER A 93 11.86 -9.18 -30.86
CA SER A 93 11.27 -8.24 -31.81
C SER A 93 12.27 -7.68 -32.84
N TYR A 94 13.59 -7.85 -32.62
CA TYR A 94 14.63 -7.29 -33.48
C TYR A 94 15.75 -8.31 -33.75
N SER A 95 15.93 -8.70 -35.01
CA SER A 95 16.88 -9.73 -35.43
C SER A 95 18.30 -9.50 -34.90
N PHE A 96 18.83 -8.27 -34.97
CA PHE A 96 20.19 -7.99 -34.49
C PHE A 96 20.38 -8.18 -32.98
N LEU A 97 19.32 -8.01 -32.17
CA LEU A 97 19.36 -8.30 -30.74
C LEU A 97 19.24 -9.81 -30.51
N GLN A 98 18.31 -10.46 -31.20
CA GLN A 98 18.13 -11.92 -31.14
C GLN A 98 19.39 -12.69 -31.58
N ASP A 99 20.12 -12.16 -32.55
CA ASP A 99 21.38 -12.73 -33.02
C ASP A 99 22.49 -12.56 -31.98
N TYR A 100 22.42 -11.52 -31.13
CA TYR A 100 23.45 -11.21 -30.14
C TYR A 100 23.24 -11.89 -28.78
N TYR A 101 21.99 -11.98 -28.32
CA TYR A 101 21.67 -12.51 -27.00
C TYR A 101 21.33 -14.01 -27.05
N GLU A 102 21.71 -14.70 -25.98
CA GLU A 102 21.23 -16.03 -25.62
C GLU A 102 20.19 -15.87 -24.51
N ILE A 103 18.98 -16.36 -24.77
CA ILE A 103 17.84 -16.31 -23.85
C ILE A 103 17.59 -17.72 -23.33
N GLY A 104 17.57 -17.86 -22.00
CA GLY A 104 17.05 -19.05 -21.33
C GLY A 104 15.83 -18.72 -20.49
N ASP A 105 15.27 -19.73 -19.83
CA ASP A 105 14.07 -19.56 -19.02
C ASP A 105 14.24 -18.49 -17.93
N LYS A 106 15.42 -18.44 -17.31
CA LYS A 106 15.73 -17.55 -16.16
C LYS A 106 16.95 -16.65 -16.37
N TYR A 107 17.43 -16.52 -17.60
CA TYR A 107 18.62 -15.70 -17.88
C TYR A 107 18.59 -15.07 -19.26
N ILE A 108 19.29 -13.94 -19.35
CA ILE A 108 19.68 -13.30 -20.61
C ILE A 108 21.16 -12.96 -20.50
N LYS A 109 21.95 -13.42 -21.46
CA LYS A 109 23.37 -13.07 -21.59
C LYS A 109 23.70 -12.91 -23.07
N SER A 110 24.74 -12.17 -23.41
CA SER A 110 25.22 -12.14 -24.79
C SER A 110 25.96 -13.43 -25.15
N LYS A 111 25.90 -13.85 -26.41
CA LYS A 111 26.59 -15.05 -26.91
C LYS A 111 28.12 -14.95 -26.79
N ASP A 112 28.66 -13.74 -26.79
CA ASP A 112 30.08 -13.46 -26.55
C ASP A 112 30.47 -13.43 -25.05
N GLY A 113 29.50 -13.60 -24.14
CA GLY A 113 29.70 -13.61 -22.69
C GLY A 113 30.05 -12.25 -22.06
N ARG A 114 29.97 -11.15 -22.81
CA ARG A 114 30.31 -9.79 -22.34
C ARG A 114 29.21 -9.14 -21.51
N ILE A 115 27.94 -9.40 -21.84
CA ILE A 115 26.79 -8.75 -21.22
C ILE A 115 25.96 -9.78 -20.49
N VAL A 116 25.62 -9.51 -19.24
CA VAL A 116 24.77 -10.38 -18.42
C VAL A 116 23.67 -9.55 -17.78
N TYR A 117 22.43 -10.05 -17.83
CA TYR A 117 21.32 -9.51 -17.07
C TYR A 117 21.25 -10.14 -15.68
N VAL A 118 21.05 -9.31 -14.66
CA VAL A 118 20.87 -9.74 -13.27
C VAL A 118 19.53 -9.20 -12.77
N PHE A 119 18.71 -10.05 -12.13
CA PHE A 119 17.40 -9.68 -11.62
C PHE A 119 17.38 -9.73 -10.09
N ALA A 120 16.98 -8.65 -9.43
CA ALA A 120 17.05 -8.53 -7.97
C ALA A 120 15.85 -7.84 -7.32
N GLY A 121 15.37 -8.42 -6.21
CA GLY A 121 14.44 -7.78 -5.28
C GLY A 121 15.20 -6.89 -4.27
N LEU A 122 14.83 -5.62 -4.19
CA LEU A 122 15.46 -4.65 -3.29
C LEU A 122 15.12 -4.90 -1.81
N ASP A 123 14.04 -5.63 -1.50
CA ASP A 123 13.69 -6.03 -0.14
C ASP A 123 14.63 -7.10 0.44
N ARG A 124 15.02 -8.09 -0.37
CA ARG A 124 15.79 -9.26 0.08
C ARG A 124 17.28 -9.19 -0.26
N ASN A 125 17.61 -8.65 -1.43
CA ASN A 125 18.95 -8.78 -2.02
C ASN A 125 19.76 -7.47 -2.01
N ILE A 126 19.37 -6.47 -1.23
CA ILE A 126 20.04 -5.17 -1.30
C ILE A 126 21.50 -5.19 -0.87
N ALA A 127 21.85 -6.09 0.05
CA ALA A 127 23.24 -6.26 0.51
C ALA A 127 24.14 -6.81 -0.62
N SER A 128 23.63 -7.71 -1.48
CA SER A 128 24.42 -8.24 -2.59
C SER A 128 24.62 -7.18 -3.68
N ILE A 129 23.59 -6.35 -3.94
CA ILE A 129 23.66 -5.24 -4.88
C ILE A 129 24.79 -4.27 -4.51
N LYS A 130 24.93 -3.91 -3.23
CA LYS A 130 25.98 -2.98 -2.75
C LYS A 130 27.41 -3.37 -3.19
N SER A 131 27.66 -4.66 -3.36
CA SER A 131 28.98 -5.21 -3.74
C SER A 131 29.13 -5.48 -5.24
N MET A 132 28.08 -5.28 -6.05
CA MET A 132 28.16 -5.47 -7.49
C MET A 132 29.11 -4.44 -8.12
N GLY A 133 29.86 -4.89 -9.13
CA GLY A 133 30.73 -4.06 -9.95
C GLY A 133 30.43 -4.26 -11.43
N ARG A 134 30.93 -3.35 -12.28
CA ARG A 134 30.71 -3.35 -13.73
C ARG A 134 29.22 -3.26 -14.13
N VAL A 135 28.42 -2.53 -13.35
CA VAL A 135 27.02 -2.28 -13.71
C VAL A 135 26.99 -1.11 -14.69
N PHE A 136 26.63 -1.38 -15.94
CA PHE A 136 26.45 -0.34 -16.96
C PHE A 136 25.13 0.39 -16.81
N LEU A 137 24.10 -0.36 -16.38
CA LEU A 137 22.74 0.14 -16.30
C LEU A 137 22.03 -0.60 -15.16
N CYS A 138 21.36 0.15 -14.31
CA CYS A 138 20.32 -0.42 -13.45
C CYS A 138 18.96 0.10 -13.86
N TRP A 139 18.03 -0.80 -14.16
CA TRP A 139 16.63 -0.47 -14.40
C TRP A 139 15.78 -0.95 -13.23
N VAL A 140 15.19 0.00 -12.50
CA VAL A 140 14.19 -0.25 -11.46
C VAL A 140 12.80 -0.12 -12.07
N ASP A 141 12.12 -1.25 -12.24
CA ASP A 141 10.75 -1.30 -12.76
C ASP A 141 9.74 -1.34 -11.60
N GLU A 142 8.53 -0.84 -11.85
CA GLU A 142 7.51 -0.60 -10.82
C GLU A 142 8.09 0.02 -9.54
N ALA A 143 8.73 1.17 -9.70
CA ALA A 143 9.56 1.79 -8.66
C ALA A 143 8.78 2.51 -7.54
N GLU A 144 7.44 2.59 -7.63
CA GLU A 144 6.59 3.28 -6.64
C GLU A 144 6.79 2.79 -5.20
N PRO A 145 6.75 1.48 -4.90
CA PRO A 145 6.93 0.97 -3.53
C PRO A 145 8.39 0.99 -3.04
N VAL A 146 9.35 1.47 -3.83
CA VAL A 146 10.78 1.40 -3.46
C VAL A 146 11.09 2.36 -2.32
N THR A 147 11.58 1.81 -1.23
CA THR A 147 11.87 2.55 0.00
C THR A 147 13.05 3.51 -0.14
N GLU A 148 13.06 4.57 0.67
CA GLU A 148 14.15 5.54 0.71
C GLU A 148 15.51 4.91 1.05
N THR A 149 15.53 3.98 2.01
CA THR A 149 16.71 3.19 2.37
C THR A 149 17.23 2.35 1.20
N ALA A 150 16.32 1.86 0.34
CA ALA A 150 16.72 1.09 -0.82
C ALA A 150 17.40 1.98 -1.87
N TRP A 151 16.86 3.17 -2.14
CA TRP A 151 17.48 4.15 -3.03
C TRP A 151 18.87 4.57 -2.56
N GLN A 152 19.03 4.83 -1.26
CA GLN A 152 20.31 5.22 -0.68
C GLN A 152 21.40 4.15 -0.83
N THR A 153 21.03 2.88 -0.92
CA THR A 153 21.98 1.80 -1.16
C THR A 153 22.23 1.56 -2.65
N LEU A 154 21.16 1.58 -3.45
CA LEU A 154 21.23 1.28 -4.87
C LEU A 154 22.00 2.34 -5.66
N ILE A 155 21.66 3.62 -5.48
CA ILE A 155 22.19 4.72 -6.31
C ILE A 155 23.72 4.79 -6.24
N PRO A 156 24.38 4.79 -5.05
CA PRO A 156 25.84 4.85 -4.97
C PRO A 156 26.55 3.61 -5.52
N THR A 157 25.83 2.52 -5.76
CA THR A 157 26.41 1.31 -6.37
C THR A 157 26.73 1.55 -7.86
N LEU A 158 25.97 2.43 -8.51
CA LEU A 158 26.12 2.81 -9.93
C LEU A 158 27.26 3.83 -10.08
N ARG A 159 28.49 3.33 -10.06
CA ARG A 159 29.72 4.13 -10.01
C ARG A 159 30.64 3.97 -11.21
N GLU A 160 30.29 3.10 -12.14
CA GLU A 160 31.14 2.82 -13.30
C GLU A 160 31.03 3.98 -14.29
N GLU A 161 32.16 4.42 -14.83
CA GLU A 161 32.22 5.45 -15.85
C GLU A 161 33.34 5.14 -16.85
N GLY A 162 33.13 5.58 -18.09
CA GLY A 162 34.10 5.56 -19.17
C GLY A 162 34.24 6.95 -19.77
N LYS A 163 35.03 7.06 -20.84
CA LYS A 163 35.33 8.35 -21.47
C LYS A 163 34.08 9.13 -21.93
N ASP A 164 33.08 8.41 -22.44
CA ASP A 164 31.87 8.99 -23.04
C ASP A 164 30.57 8.36 -22.50
N TRP A 165 30.63 7.62 -21.39
CA TRP A 165 29.48 6.97 -20.76
C TRP A 165 29.64 6.90 -19.24
N ASN A 166 28.54 6.88 -18.52
CA ASN A 166 28.48 6.58 -17.10
C ASN A 166 27.38 5.56 -16.83
N ALA A 167 27.46 4.86 -15.69
CA ALA A 167 26.42 3.96 -15.25
C ALA A 167 25.13 4.76 -15.05
N GLU A 168 24.07 4.36 -15.76
CA GLU A 168 22.79 5.06 -15.69
C GLU A 168 21.81 4.33 -14.76
N LEU A 169 20.94 5.10 -14.11
CA LEU A 169 19.76 4.59 -13.41
C LEU A 169 18.51 4.83 -14.26
N TRP A 170 17.80 3.76 -14.59
CA TRP A 170 16.51 3.85 -15.27
C TRP A 170 15.38 3.52 -14.32
N VAL A 171 14.29 4.29 -14.36
CA VAL A 171 13.21 4.18 -13.38
C VAL A 171 11.86 4.25 -14.09
N THR A 172 11.02 3.24 -13.88
CA THR A 172 9.64 3.21 -14.41
C THR A 172 8.63 2.93 -13.31
N TRP A 173 7.54 3.70 -13.25
CA TRP A 173 6.50 3.47 -12.25
C TRP A 173 5.11 3.98 -12.67
N ASN A 174 4.08 3.49 -12.00
CA ASN A 174 2.76 4.10 -11.99
C ASN A 174 2.67 4.95 -10.71
N PRO A 175 2.42 6.26 -10.79
CA PRO A 175 2.21 7.08 -9.60
C PRO A 175 1.08 6.53 -8.73
N CYS A 176 1.31 6.39 -7.42
CA CYS A 176 0.28 6.00 -6.46
C CYS A 176 0.21 7.02 -5.32
N HIS A 177 1.29 7.20 -4.56
CA HIS A 177 1.34 8.18 -3.48
C HIS A 177 2.22 9.38 -3.83
N GLU A 178 1.71 10.60 -3.64
CA GLU A 178 2.47 11.84 -3.85
C GLU A 178 3.76 11.92 -3.02
N ASN A 179 3.74 11.29 -1.84
CA ASN A 179 4.87 11.27 -0.92
C ASN A 179 5.85 10.11 -1.14
N ALA A 180 5.64 9.25 -2.15
CA ALA A 180 6.52 8.14 -2.42
C ALA A 180 7.96 8.63 -2.71
N PRO A 181 9.02 7.92 -2.25
CA PRO A 181 10.40 8.34 -2.46
C PRO A 181 10.75 8.57 -3.94
N VAL A 182 10.19 7.76 -4.85
CA VAL A 182 10.43 7.87 -6.29
C VAL A 182 9.95 9.22 -6.86
N GLU A 183 8.84 9.76 -6.35
CA GLU A 183 8.26 11.03 -6.81
C GLU A 183 9.18 12.20 -6.45
N LYS A 184 9.63 12.24 -5.20
CA LYS A 184 10.53 13.26 -4.66
C LYS A 184 11.94 13.20 -5.24
N ARG A 185 12.37 12.04 -5.74
CA ARG A 185 13.72 11.84 -6.29
C ARG A 185 13.83 12.11 -7.78
N PHE A 186 12.79 11.80 -8.55
CA PHE A 186 12.91 11.75 -10.02
C PHE A 186 11.85 12.53 -10.80
N ARG A 187 10.62 12.70 -10.28
CA ARG A 187 9.56 13.45 -11.00
C ARG A 187 9.54 14.93 -10.62
N ASN A 188 9.59 15.23 -9.33
CA ASN A 188 9.41 16.58 -8.81
C ASN A 188 10.76 17.25 -8.46
N VAL A 189 11.77 17.04 -9.30
CA VAL A 189 13.12 17.55 -9.11
C VAL A 189 13.59 18.26 -10.38
N ASP A 190 14.16 19.44 -10.21
CA ASP A 190 14.87 20.14 -11.27
C ASP A 190 16.36 19.74 -11.23
N ASN A 191 16.71 18.72 -12.01
CA ASN A 191 18.08 18.24 -12.16
C ASN A 191 18.38 17.97 -13.64
N PRO A 192 19.36 18.66 -14.25
CA PRO A 192 19.66 18.52 -15.68
C PRO A 192 20.16 17.13 -16.08
N ASN A 193 20.63 16.32 -15.13
CA ASN A 193 21.07 14.95 -15.36
C ASN A 193 19.93 13.93 -15.28
N ILE A 194 18.71 14.36 -14.95
CA ILE A 194 17.51 13.51 -14.94
C ILE A 194 16.66 13.81 -16.17
N LYS A 195 16.41 12.79 -16.98
CA LYS A 195 15.49 12.88 -18.13
C LYS A 195 14.24 12.07 -17.85
N GLY A 196 13.14 12.76 -17.61
CA GLY A 196 11.85 12.17 -17.29
C GLY A 196 10.79 12.44 -18.36
N ALA A 197 9.82 11.52 -18.51
CA ALA A 197 8.60 11.81 -19.25
C ALA A 197 7.37 11.15 -18.62
N GLU A 198 6.28 11.91 -18.52
CA GLU A 198 4.96 11.36 -18.26
C GLU A 198 4.43 10.68 -19.52
N ILE A 199 3.92 9.46 -19.45
CA ILE A 199 3.41 8.71 -20.60
C ILE A 199 2.18 7.88 -20.25
N ASN A 200 1.11 8.04 -21.02
CA ASN A 200 -0.19 7.39 -20.80
C ASN A 200 -0.64 6.58 -22.03
N TRP A 201 -1.79 5.92 -21.94
CA TRP A 201 -2.34 5.07 -23.01
C TRP A 201 -2.45 5.80 -24.37
N ARG A 202 -2.80 7.09 -24.34
CA ARG A 202 -2.94 7.97 -25.53
C ARG A 202 -1.65 8.16 -26.30
N ASP A 203 -0.51 8.03 -25.61
CA ASP A 203 0.82 8.19 -26.20
C ASP A 203 1.29 6.88 -26.85
N ASN A 204 0.70 5.73 -26.49
CA ASN A 204 1.13 4.42 -26.95
C ASN A 204 0.53 4.08 -28.35
N PRO A 205 1.32 4.06 -29.44
CA PRO A 205 0.81 3.78 -30.78
C PRO A 205 0.34 2.33 -30.96
N LYS A 206 0.69 1.44 -30.03
CA LYS A 206 0.30 0.03 -30.00
C LYS A 206 -0.60 -0.28 -28.80
N PHE A 207 -1.41 0.68 -28.37
CA PHE A 207 -2.36 0.48 -27.27
C PHE A 207 -3.38 -0.63 -27.64
N PRO A 208 -3.49 -1.73 -26.86
CA PRO A 208 -4.37 -2.85 -27.21
C PRO A 208 -5.85 -2.50 -27.10
N GLU A 209 -6.66 -2.94 -28.07
CA GLU A 209 -8.12 -2.73 -28.07
C GLU A 209 -8.84 -3.30 -26.83
N LYS A 210 -8.32 -4.39 -26.26
CA LYS A 210 -8.83 -4.93 -25.00
C LYS A 210 -8.70 -3.88 -23.87
N LEU A 211 -7.53 -3.27 -23.73
CA LEU A 211 -7.31 -2.25 -22.70
C LEU A 211 -8.12 -0.98 -23.00
N ASN A 212 -8.42 -0.69 -24.26
CA ASN A 212 -9.32 0.41 -24.59
C ASN A 212 -10.75 0.14 -24.11
N ARG A 213 -11.26 -1.09 -24.24
CA ARG A 213 -12.56 -1.47 -23.64
C ARG A 213 -12.52 -1.40 -22.11
N ASP A 214 -11.51 -2.01 -21.49
CA ASP A 214 -11.34 -2.00 -20.02
C ASP A 214 -11.30 -0.54 -19.50
N ARG A 215 -10.59 0.36 -20.19
CA ARG A 215 -10.54 1.79 -19.89
C ARG A 215 -11.91 2.45 -19.98
N MET A 216 -12.65 2.22 -21.07
CA MET A 216 -13.97 2.83 -21.25
C MET A 216 -14.97 2.32 -20.20
N ASP A 217 -14.89 1.05 -19.83
CA ASP A 217 -15.70 0.46 -18.76
C ASP A 217 -15.38 1.10 -17.40
N ASP A 218 -14.09 1.26 -17.07
CA ASP A 218 -13.67 1.98 -15.86
C ASP A 218 -14.12 3.45 -15.87
N LEU A 219 -14.08 4.13 -17.02
CA LEU A 219 -14.55 5.52 -17.14
C LEU A 219 -16.05 5.64 -16.82
N GLN A 220 -16.84 4.62 -17.20
CA GLN A 220 -18.28 4.60 -16.98
C GLN A 220 -18.65 4.13 -15.57
N GLN A 221 -17.97 3.10 -15.06
CA GLN A 221 -18.36 2.42 -13.82
C GLN A 221 -17.61 2.93 -12.59
N ARG A 222 -16.38 3.44 -12.76
CA ARG A 222 -15.44 3.84 -11.69
C ARG A 222 -14.64 5.09 -12.08
N PRO A 223 -15.30 6.20 -12.45
CA PRO A 223 -14.62 7.41 -12.92
C PRO A 223 -13.61 7.97 -11.91
N GLU A 224 -13.82 7.74 -10.61
CA GLU A 224 -12.93 8.14 -9.52
C GLU A 224 -11.56 7.43 -9.56
N GLN A 225 -11.52 6.18 -10.05
CA GLN A 225 -10.28 5.40 -10.18
C GLN A 225 -9.58 5.67 -11.51
N TYR A 226 -10.32 6.20 -12.50
CA TYR A 226 -9.85 6.35 -13.87
C TYR A 226 -8.54 7.14 -13.98
N ASN A 227 -8.48 8.29 -13.29
CA ASN A 227 -7.31 9.16 -13.33
C ASN A 227 -6.05 8.45 -12.82
N HIS A 228 -6.17 7.70 -11.72
CA HIS A 228 -5.05 6.94 -11.18
C HIS A 228 -4.64 5.78 -12.10
N ILE A 229 -5.61 4.99 -12.56
CA ILE A 229 -5.34 3.78 -13.35
C ILE A 229 -4.80 4.11 -14.74
N TRP A 230 -5.39 5.09 -15.44
CA TRP A 230 -5.17 5.32 -16.87
C TRP A 230 -4.38 6.60 -17.18
N GLU A 231 -4.51 7.64 -16.35
CA GLU A 231 -3.87 8.94 -16.59
C GLU A 231 -2.61 9.17 -15.74
N GLY A 232 -2.23 8.24 -14.87
CA GLY A 232 -1.03 8.37 -14.05
C GLY A 232 -1.17 9.40 -12.92
N GLY A 233 -2.41 9.69 -12.52
CA GLY A 233 -2.69 10.44 -11.30
C GLY A 233 -2.31 9.65 -10.05
N TYR A 234 -2.12 10.36 -8.94
CA TYR A 234 -2.05 9.72 -7.63
C TYR A 234 -3.36 9.03 -7.31
N LEU A 235 -3.29 7.98 -6.50
CA LEU A 235 -4.45 7.37 -5.89
C LEU A 235 -5.11 8.45 -5.05
N GLN A 236 -6.22 9.00 -5.56
CA GLN A 236 -7.00 9.94 -4.78
C GLN A 236 -7.50 9.17 -3.56
N ALA A 237 -7.11 9.64 -2.38
CA ALA A 237 -7.87 9.30 -1.20
C ALA A 237 -9.32 9.69 -1.49
N VAL A 238 -10.30 8.84 -1.15
CA VAL A 238 -11.71 9.23 -1.25
C VAL A 238 -11.80 10.59 -0.58
N GLN A 239 -12.16 11.64 -1.32
CA GLN A 239 -12.05 13.00 -0.79
C GLN A 239 -13.03 13.13 0.38
N GLY A 240 -12.52 13.33 1.59
CA GLY A 240 -13.32 13.24 2.83
C GLY A 240 -13.13 11.94 3.62
N ALA A 241 -12.28 11.01 3.18
CA ALA A 241 -11.95 9.79 3.92
C ALA A 241 -11.41 10.12 5.31
N TYR A 242 -12.03 9.55 6.34
CA TYR A 242 -11.70 9.89 7.72
C TYR A 242 -10.38 9.26 8.19
N TYR A 243 -10.07 8.04 7.74
CA TYR A 243 -9.00 7.20 8.32
C TYR A 243 -7.94 6.68 7.33
N GLN A 244 -8.09 6.95 6.02
CA GLN A 244 -7.19 6.41 5.00
C GLN A 244 -5.70 6.76 5.25
N LYS A 245 -5.44 8.01 5.65
CA LYS A 245 -4.08 8.45 6.02
C LYS A 245 -3.53 7.66 7.22
N CYS A 246 -4.34 7.46 8.24
CA CYS A 246 -3.93 6.75 9.45
C CYS A 246 -3.65 5.26 9.19
N LEU A 247 -4.42 4.63 8.30
CA LEU A 247 -4.17 3.25 7.85
C LEU A 247 -2.86 3.12 7.08
N LEU A 248 -2.54 4.09 6.22
CA LEU A 248 -1.28 4.12 5.48
C LEU A 248 -0.09 4.24 6.44
N GLU A 249 -0.17 5.15 7.42
CA GLU A 249 0.84 5.30 8.46
C GLU A 249 1.02 4.00 9.26
N ALA A 250 -0.07 3.30 9.60
CA ALA A 250 -0.01 2.02 10.29
C ALA A 250 0.65 0.90 9.46
N GLU A 251 0.47 0.86 8.14
CA GLU A 251 1.19 -0.09 7.27
C GLU A 251 2.69 0.26 7.21
N MET A 252 3.02 1.54 7.03
CA MET A 252 4.42 2.01 6.96
C MET A 252 5.20 1.76 8.25
N GLU A 253 4.54 1.89 9.39
CA GLU A 253 5.11 1.63 10.72
C GLU A 253 5.10 0.14 11.11
N GLY A 254 4.58 -0.75 10.24
CA GLY A 254 4.52 -2.18 10.50
C GLY A 254 3.48 -2.60 11.55
N ARG A 255 2.52 -1.74 11.88
CA ARG A 255 1.42 -2.03 12.82
C ARG A 255 0.30 -2.89 12.23
N ILE A 256 0.29 -3.08 10.90
CA ILE A 256 -0.51 -4.09 10.22
C ILE A 256 0.39 -5.32 10.03
N THR A 257 0.22 -6.33 10.87
CA THR A 257 1.15 -7.47 10.97
C THR A 257 0.46 -8.69 11.58
N THR A 258 1.19 -9.76 11.84
CA THR A 258 0.67 -10.85 12.67
C THR A 258 0.56 -10.35 14.11
N VAL A 259 -0.66 -10.23 14.62
CA VAL A 259 -0.93 -9.79 16.00
C VAL A 259 -1.36 -10.99 16.84
N PRO A 260 -0.52 -11.48 17.78
CA PRO A 260 -0.87 -12.61 18.61
C PRO A 260 -1.86 -12.24 19.72
N ARG A 261 -2.82 -13.16 19.96
CA ARG A 261 -3.73 -13.11 21.11
C ARG A 261 -2.96 -13.32 22.41
N ASP A 262 -3.22 -12.48 23.40
CA ASP A 262 -2.76 -12.70 24.78
C ASP A 262 -3.77 -13.59 25.53
N PRO A 263 -3.38 -14.75 26.09
CA PRO A 263 -4.32 -15.65 26.76
C PRO A 263 -4.87 -15.11 28.08
N LEU A 264 -4.19 -14.14 28.71
CA LEU A 264 -4.57 -13.59 30.02
C LEU A 264 -5.46 -12.36 29.92
N ILE A 265 -5.49 -11.71 28.76
CA ILE A 265 -6.27 -10.50 28.54
C ILE A 265 -7.64 -10.85 27.97
N GLN A 266 -8.71 -10.34 28.59
CA GLN A 266 -10.07 -10.59 28.13
C GLN A 266 -10.31 -10.00 26.73
N ILE A 267 -10.79 -10.85 25.82
CA ILE A 267 -11.26 -10.44 24.48
C ILE A 267 -12.55 -9.65 24.60
N LYS A 268 -12.68 -8.60 23.79
CA LYS A 268 -13.89 -7.80 23.65
C LYS A 268 -14.34 -7.84 22.19
N ILE A 269 -15.64 -7.94 21.98
CA ILE A 269 -16.27 -7.85 20.65
C ILE A 269 -17.16 -6.63 20.63
N PHE A 270 -16.92 -5.73 19.69
CA PHE A 270 -17.63 -4.47 19.52
C PHE A 270 -18.58 -4.58 18.35
N TRP A 271 -19.85 -4.30 18.61
CA TRP A 271 -20.93 -4.51 17.66
C TRP A 271 -21.38 -3.20 17.03
N ASP A 272 -21.66 -3.23 15.73
CA ASP A 272 -22.68 -2.42 15.09
C ASP A 272 -23.82 -3.36 14.71
N ILE A 273 -25.05 -3.01 15.09
CA ILE A 273 -26.20 -3.92 15.02
C ILE A 273 -26.99 -3.62 13.75
N GLY A 274 -26.98 -4.57 12.81
CA GLY A 274 -27.80 -4.54 11.61
C GLY A 274 -29.17 -5.19 11.83
N GLY A 275 -30.09 -4.93 10.89
CA GLY A 275 -31.41 -5.57 10.87
C GLY A 275 -31.41 -6.92 10.14
N THR A 276 -32.59 -7.55 10.05
CA THR A 276 -32.79 -8.79 9.27
C THR A 276 -33.43 -8.52 7.91
N GLY A 277 -33.04 -9.30 6.89
CA GLY A 277 -33.58 -9.23 5.52
C GLY A 277 -32.64 -8.60 4.49
N ALA A 278 -32.94 -8.80 3.20
CA ALA A 278 -32.04 -8.51 2.08
C ALA A 278 -31.75 -7.00 1.84
N LYS A 279 -32.48 -6.10 2.50
CA LYS A 279 -32.28 -4.64 2.42
C LYS A 279 -31.91 -4.03 3.78
N ALA A 280 -31.62 -4.86 4.78
CA ALA A 280 -31.26 -4.39 6.10
C ALA A 280 -29.79 -3.97 6.15
N ASP A 281 -29.47 -3.13 7.12
CA ASP A 281 -28.09 -2.77 7.46
C ASP A 281 -27.28 -4.01 7.86
N ALA A 282 -25.97 -3.97 7.65
CA ALA A 282 -25.10 -5.06 8.03
C ALA A 282 -24.76 -5.03 9.52
N THR A 283 -24.66 -6.21 10.15
CA THR A 283 -24.06 -6.33 11.48
C THR A 283 -22.56 -6.45 11.32
N ALA A 284 -21.80 -5.59 12.00
CA ALA A 284 -20.33 -5.61 12.00
C ALA A 284 -19.76 -5.86 13.39
N LEU A 285 -18.71 -6.68 13.46
CA LEU A 285 -18.03 -7.08 14.69
C LEU A 285 -16.52 -6.82 14.58
N TRP A 286 -15.97 -6.12 15.57
CA TRP A 286 -14.53 -6.02 15.78
C TRP A 286 -14.10 -6.78 17.01
N VAL A 287 -13.13 -7.69 16.87
CA VAL A 287 -12.56 -8.44 17.99
C VAL A 287 -11.26 -7.78 18.41
N ALA A 288 -11.12 -7.40 19.69
CA ALA A 288 -9.91 -6.74 20.16
C ALA A 288 -9.51 -7.08 21.61
N GLN A 289 -8.24 -6.84 21.92
CA GLN A 289 -7.67 -6.86 23.26
C GLN A 289 -7.00 -5.52 23.58
N PHE A 290 -7.27 -5.00 24.76
CA PHE A 290 -6.64 -3.78 25.28
C PHE A 290 -5.46 -4.19 26.16
N VAL A 291 -4.24 -4.12 25.63
CA VAL A 291 -3.01 -4.61 26.24
C VAL A 291 -2.12 -3.42 26.61
N GLY A 292 -2.30 -2.89 27.82
CA GLY A 292 -1.61 -1.68 28.24
C GLY A 292 -1.94 -0.50 27.31
N ARG A 293 -0.92 0.03 26.63
CA ARG A 293 -1.07 1.12 25.65
C ARG A 293 -1.40 0.64 24.24
N GLU A 294 -1.38 -0.66 23.98
CA GLU A 294 -1.71 -1.24 22.68
C GLU A 294 -3.18 -1.66 22.62
N ILE A 295 -3.80 -1.39 21.47
CA ILE A 295 -5.11 -1.94 21.12
C ILE A 295 -4.87 -2.95 20.00
N ARG A 296 -4.93 -4.23 20.34
CA ARG A 296 -4.71 -5.35 19.41
C ARG A 296 -6.04 -5.73 18.78
N VAL A 297 -6.20 -5.42 17.50
CA VAL A 297 -7.36 -5.75 16.68
C VAL A 297 -7.11 -7.11 16.03
N LEU A 298 -7.85 -8.12 16.48
CA LEU A 298 -7.58 -9.53 16.23
C LEU A 298 -8.37 -10.11 15.07
N ASP A 299 -9.60 -9.65 14.84
CA ASP A 299 -10.51 -10.23 13.85
C ASP A 299 -11.60 -9.24 13.45
N TYR A 300 -12.21 -9.47 12.30
CA TYR A 300 -13.31 -8.69 11.77
C TYR A 300 -14.38 -9.61 11.16
N TYR A 301 -15.64 -9.28 11.42
CA TYR A 301 -16.77 -9.95 10.79
C TYR A 301 -17.82 -8.93 10.38
N GLU A 302 -18.45 -9.17 9.24
CA GLU A 302 -19.58 -8.38 8.76
C GLU A 302 -20.53 -9.29 7.97
N ALA A 303 -21.83 -9.18 8.23
CA ALA A 303 -22.84 -9.89 7.45
C ALA A 303 -24.15 -9.09 7.39
N GLN A 304 -24.74 -9.05 6.19
CA GLN A 304 -25.98 -8.33 5.93
C GLN A 304 -27.21 -9.23 6.08
N GLY A 305 -28.22 -8.71 6.79
CA GLY A 305 -29.56 -9.32 6.82
C GLY A 305 -29.66 -10.66 7.52
N GLN A 306 -28.62 -11.11 8.21
CA GLN A 306 -28.56 -12.39 8.91
C GLN A 306 -29.21 -12.31 10.30
N PRO A 307 -29.77 -13.41 10.81
CA PRO A 307 -30.28 -13.46 12.18
C PRO A 307 -29.13 -13.47 13.21
N LEU A 308 -29.42 -13.07 14.44
CA LEU A 308 -28.46 -13.07 15.55
C LEU A 308 -27.74 -14.42 15.73
N SER A 309 -28.43 -15.54 15.50
CA SER A 309 -27.86 -16.89 15.63
C SER A 309 -26.65 -17.12 14.70
N GLU A 310 -26.64 -16.51 13.51
CA GLU A 310 -25.54 -16.62 12.55
C GLU A 310 -24.29 -15.90 13.10
N HIS A 311 -24.48 -14.68 13.59
CA HIS A 311 -23.41 -13.88 14.18
C HIS A 311 -22.81 -14.58 15.42
N VAL A 312 -23.68 -15.12 16.28
CA VAL A 312 -23.25 -15.90 17.45
C VAL A 312 -22.55 -17.20 17.04
N GLY A 313 -23.05 -17.89 16.00
CA GLY A 313 -22.41 -19.07 15.44
C GLY A 313 -20.97 -18.81 14.99
N TRP A 314 -20.73 -17.68 14.33
CA TRP A 314 -19.38 -17.25 13.95
C TRP A 314 -18.47 -17.03 15.18
N VAL A 315 -18.98 -16.39 16.24
CA VAL A 315 -18.22 -16.18 17.50
C VAL A 315 -17.76 -17.50 18.10
N PHE A 316 -18.63 -18.50 18.15
CA PHE A 316 -18.28 -19.84 18.64
C PHE A 316 -17.29 -20.55 17.71
N GLN A 317 -17.50 -20.50 16.40
CA GLN A 317 -16.61 -21.11 15.41
C GLN A 317 -15.18 -20.57 15.51
N LYS A 318 -15.03 -19.29 15.86
CA LYS A 318 -13.73 -18.61 16.01
C LYS A 318 -13.10 -18.73 17.40
N GLY A 319 -13.76 -19.37 18.36
CA GLY A 319 -13.20 -19.55 19.71
C GLY A 319 -13.23 -18.29 20.58
N TYR A 320 -14.26 -17.46 20.41
CA TYR A 320 -14.49 -16.23 21.16
C TYR A 320 -15.63 -16.35 22.19
N GLU A 321 -15.98 -17.55 22.62
CA GLU A 321 -17.10 -17.85 23.53
C GLU A 321 -16.98 -17.20 24.92
N LYS A 322 -15.78 -16.75 25.31
CA LYS A 322 -15.51 -16.04 26.57
C LYS A 322 -15.36 -14.53 26.42
N ALA A 323 -15.68 -13.98 25.25
CA ALA A 323 -15.54 -12.55 25.00
C ALA A 323 -16.59 -11.72 25.74
N LEU A 324 -16.23 -10.49 26.10
CA LEU A 324 -17.18 -9.47 26.52
C LEU A 324 -17.83 -8.85 25.28
N MET A 325 -19.15 -8.91 25.19
CA MET A 325 -19.94 -8.30 24.11
C MET A 325 -20.22 -6.84 24.45
N VAL A 326 -19.62 -5.93 23.70
CA VAL A 326 -19.80 -4.49 23.85
C VAL A 326 -20.77 -4.00 22.79
N LEU A 327 -21.96 -3.61 23.22
CA LEU A 327 -23.08 -3.24 22.34
C LEU A 327 -23.31 -1.73 22.38
N PRO A 328 -23.78 -1.13 21.27
CA PRO A 328 -24.28 0.24 21.29
C PRO A 328 -25.59 0.33 22.07
N HIS A 329 -26.04 1.55 22.36
CA HIS A 329 -27.30 1.79 23.08
C HIS A 329 -28.52 1.10 22.46
N ASP A 330 -28.53 0.91 21.13
CA ASP A 330 -29.59 0.24 20.40
C ASP A 330 -29.70 -1.26 20.72
N GLY A 331 -28.64 -1.89 21.23
CA GLY A 331 -28.65 -3.30 21.63
C GLY A 331 -29.50 -3.61 22.86
N ALA A 332 -29.90 -2.58 23.62
CA ALA A 332 -30.84 -2.67 24.74
C ALA A 332 -32.31 -2.50 24.30
N THR A 333 -32.56 -2.02 23.07
CA THR A 333 -33.91 -1.76 22.55
C THR A 333 -34.55 -3.07 22.09
N LYS A 334 -35.84 -3.26 22.42
CA LYS A 334 -36.59 -4.46 22.02
C LYS A 334 -36.95 -4.39 20.53
N ASP A 335 -36.67 -5.45 19.81
CA ASP A 335 -37.07 -5.58 18.40
C ASP A 335 -38.60 -5.71 18.29
N ARG A 336 -39.22 -5.00 17.34
CA ARG A 336 -40.68 -4.88 17.20
C ARG A 336 -41.37 -6.20 16.82
N VAL A 337 -40.59 -7.18 16.35
CA VAL A 337 -41.13 -8.46 15.83
C VAL A 337 -40.98 -9.61 16.85
N TYR A 338 -39.96 -9.60 17.73
CA TYR A 338 -39.66 -10.73 18.63
C TYR A 338 -39.57 -10.41 20.13
N ASN A 339 -39.74 -9.15 20.56
CA ASN A 339 -39.85 -8.74 21.98
C ASN A 339 -38.64 -9.08 22.89
N VAL A 340 -37.48 -9.45 22.32
CA VAL A 340 -36.21 -9.74 23.00
C VAL A 340 -35.14 -8.77 22.47
N SER A 341 -34.33 -8.17 23.36
CA SER A 341 -33.21 -7.29 22.96
C SER A 341 -31.97 -8.12 22.62
N PHE A 342 -31.06 -7.60 21.78
CA PHE A 342 -29.77 -8.24 21.48
C PHE A 342 -28.99 -8.57 22.75
N GLU A 343 -29.01 -7.66 23.74
CA GLU A 343 -28.41 -7.89 25.05
C GLU A 343 -28.97 -9.14 25.74
N SER A 344 -30.30 -9.23 25.88
CA SER A 344 -30.93 -10.34 26.58
C SER A 344 -30.71 -11.68 25.88
N ALA A 345 -30.68 -11.70 24.55
CA ALA A 345 -30.40 -12.90 23.76
C ALA A 345 -28.93 -13.34 23.92
N LEU A 346 -27.97 -12.40 23.91
CA LEU A 346 -26.55 -12.71 24.13
C LEU A 346 -26.29 -13.21 25.56
N GLN A 347 -26.97 -12.64 26.56
CA GLN A 347 -26.91 -13.12 27.95
C GLN A 347 -27.48 -14.53 28.08
N GLN A 348 -28.60 -14.84 27.42
CA GLN A 348 -29.15 -16.20 27.38
C GLN A 348 -28.21 -17.20 26.69
N ALA A 349 -27.44 -16.75 25.71
CA ALA A 349 -26.38 -17.54 25.07
C ALA A 349 -25.10 -17.68 25.94
N GLY A 350 -25.08 -17.09 27.14
CA GLY A 350 -23.99 -17.25 28.11
C GLY A 350 -22.90 -16.16 28.05
N PHE A 351 -23.07 -15.11 27.25
CA PHE A 351 -22.09 -14.03 27.15
C PHE A 351 -22.27 -12.96 28.23
N GLN A 352 -21.15 -12.37 28.64
CA GLN A 352 -21.19 -11.09 29.35
C GLN A 352 -21.43 -9.95 28.36
N THR A 353 -22.28 -9.00 28.72
CA THR A 353 -22.60 -7.83 27.89
C THR A 353 -22.23 -6.52 28.59
N LYS A 354 -21.87 -5.50 27.81
CA LYS A 354 -21.71 -4.12 28.27
C LYS A 354 -22.37 -3.19 27.23
N ILE A 355 -23.35 -2.41 27.67
CA ILE A 355 -23.97 -1.38 26.84
C ILE A 355 -23.15 -0.08 26.94
N ILE A 356 -22.83 0.52 25.81
CA ILE A 356 -22.33 1.89 25.74
C ILE A 356 -23.52 2.83 25.56
N PRO A 357 -23.76 3.78 26.50
CA PRO A 357 -24.88 4.71 26.42
C PRO A 357 -24.85 5.58 25.15
N ASN A 358 -26.02 6.10 24.76
CA ASN A 358 -26.11 7.04 23.64
C ASN A 358 -25.26 8.28 23.95
N GLN A 359 -24.41 8.66 23.01
CA GLN A 359 -23.49 9.80 23.14
C GLN A 359 -24.13 11.12 22.69
N GLY A 360 -25.41 11.12 22.28
CA GLY A 360 -26.18 12.31 21.93
C GLY A 360 -25.85 12.88 20.55
N THR A 361 -26.29 14.11 20.32
CA THR A 361 -26.06 14.84 19.06
C THR A 361 -24.55 15.06 18.85
N GLY A 362 -23.99 14.47 17.79
CA GLY A 362 -22.55 14.51 17.50
C GLY A 362 -21.77 13.22 17.81
N ALA A 363 -22.45 12.14 18.20
CA ALA A 363 -21.85 10.82 18.45
C ALA A 363 -20.91 10.36 17.32
N VAL A 364 -21.33 10.50 16.06
CA VAL A 364 -20.52 10.12 14.88
C VAL A 364 -19.19 10.87 14.86
N LYS A 365 -19.21 12.20 15.06
CA LYS A 365 -17.99 13.02 15.10
C LYS A 365 -17.09 12.65 16.27
N MET A 366 -17.66 12.37 17.44
CA MET A 366 -16.90 11.91 18.61
C MET A 366 -16.22 10.56 18.37
N ARG A 367 -16.93 9.61 17.73
CA ARG A 367 -16.35 8.33 17.31
C ARG A 367 -15.19 8.52 16.34
N ILE A 368 -15.36 9.37 15.32
CA ILE A 368 -14.31 9.68 14.33
C ILE A 368 -13.06 10.23 15.00
N GLU A 369 -13.21 11.21 15.90
CA GLU A 369 -12.07 11.81 16.59
C GLU A 369 -11.44 10.84 17.61
N ALA A 370 -12.23 9.98 18.26
CA ALA A 370 -11.70 8.94 19.14
C ALA A 370 -10.83 7.94 18.35
N VAL A 371 -11.28 7.51 17.17
CA VAL A 371 -10.52 6.64 16.27
C VAL A 371 -9.22 7.31 15.86
N ARG A 372 -9.26 8.56 15.37
CA ARG A 372 -8.06 9.31 14.97
C ARG A 372 -7.05 9.44 16.11
N ARG A 373 -7.52 9.77 17.31
CA ARG A 373 -6.68 9.91 18.51
C ARG A 373 -6.01 8.60 18.92
N LEU A 374 -6.73 7.48 18.82
CA LEU A 374 -6.22 6.17 19.23
C LEU A 374 -5.51 5.40 18.11
N PHE A 375 -5.55 5.89 16.88
CA PHE A 375 -4.92 5.22 15.74
C PHE A 375 -3.44 4.85 15.93
N PRO A 376 -2.59 5.69 16.57
CA PRO A 376 -1.21 5.32 16.85
C PRO A 376 -1.05 4.11 17.80
N ALA A 377 -2.06 3.83 18.63
CA ALA A 377 -2.08 2.69 19.55
C ALA A 377 -2.65 1.41 18.93
N LEU A 378 -3.23 1.49 17.72
CA LEU A 378 -3.90 0.38 17.06
C LEU A 378 -2.92 -0.51 16.29
N TRP A 379 -3.02 -1.81 16.54
CA TRP A 379 -2.30 -2.88 15.85
C TRP A 379 -3.30 -3.85 15.22
N PHE A 380 -3.19 -4.09 13.92
CA PHE A 380 -4.15 -4.88 13.17
C PHE A 380 -3.56 -6.22 12.75
N ASN A 381 -4.27 -7.31 13.04
CA ASN A 381 -3.94 -8.60 12.46
C ASN A 381 -4.13 -8.54 10.93
N ARG A 382 -3.05 -8.77 10.17
CA ARG A 382 -2.99 -8.58 8.71
C ARG A 382 -4.09 -9.35 7.98
N ASP A 383 -4.27 -10.62 8.33
CA ASP A 383 -5.07 -11.57 7.54
C ASP A 383 -6.56 -11.49 7.88
N THR A 384 -6.88 -11.40 9.18
CA THR A 384 -8.26 -11.47 9.69
C THR A 384 -8.98 -10.12 9.66
N THR A 385 -8.26 -9.00 9.63
CA THR A 385 -8.87 -7.65 9.64
C THR A 385 -8.99 -7.01 8.24
N GLY A 386 -8.63 -7.74 7.18
CA GLY A 386 -8.50 -7.17 5.83
C GLY A 386 -9.78 -6.50 5.30
N ALA A 387 -10.94 -7.12 5.49
CA ALA A 387 -12.23 -6.55 5.07
C ALA A 387 -12.58 -5.28 5.87
N GLY A 388 -12.46 -5.32 7.20
CA GLY A 388 -12.74 -4.16 8.04
C GLY A 388 -11.78 -2.99 7.79
N ARG A 389 -10.50 -3.26 7.50
CA ARG A 389 -9.55 -2.20 7.09
C ARG A 389 -9.94 -1.55 5.76
N LYS A 390 -10.55 -2.29 4.82
CA LYS A 390 -11.10 -1.71 3.60
C LYS A 390 -12.30 -0.80 3.89
N ALA A 391 -13.20 -1.21 4.78
CA ALA A 391 -14.31 -0.35 5.24
C ALA A 391 -13.77 0.94 5.89
N LEU A 392 -12.81 0.83 6.82
CA LEU A 392 -12.18 2.00 7.44
C LEU A 392 -11.47 2.92 6.43
N ALA A 393 -10.85 2.36 5.37
CA ALA A 393 -10.23 3.15 4.32
C ALA A 393 -11.26 3.89 3.45
N TRP A 394 -12.44 3.31 3.26
CA TRP A 394 -13.52 3.88 2.45
C TRP A 394 -14.39 4.88 3.19
N TYR A 395 -14.48 4.78 4.52
CA TYR A 395 -15.35 5.62 5.33
C TYR A 395 -15.01 7.11 5.19
N HIS A 396 -15.99 7.90 4.74
CA HIS A 396 -15.78 9.27 4.26
C HIS A 396 -16.93 10.23 4.62
N GLU A 397 -16.68 11.53 4.46
CA GLU A 397 -17.67 12.59 4.61
C GLU A 397 -18.61 12.67 3.39
N LYS A 398 -19.92 12.69 3.64
CA LYS A 398 -20.95 13.07 2.66
C LYS A 398 -20.76 14.52 2.27
N ARG A 399 -20.77 14.84 0.97
CA ARG A 399 -20.62 16.21 0.49
C ARG A 399 -21.77 16.65 -0.40
N ASP A 400 -22.07 17.94 -0.35
CA ASP A 400 -22.94 18.59 -1.32
C ASP A 400 -22.13 18.90 -2.58
N GLU A 401 -22.49 18.27 -3.71
CA GLU A 401 -21.76 18.38 -4.98
C GLU A 401 -21.76 19.80 -5.57
N GLN A 402 -22.76 20.62 -5.26
CA GLN A 402 -22.87 21.98 -5.81
C GLN A 402 -22.18 23.01 -4.92
N ARG A 403 -22.23 22.81 -3.60
CA ARG A 403 -21.72 23.77 -2.60
C ARG A 403 -20.32 23.41 -2.10
N ASN A 404 -19.84 22.20 -2.39
CA ASN A 404 -18.56 21.67 -1.94
C ASN A 404 -18.40 21.69 -0.39
N ILE A 405 -19.51 21.63 0.34
CA ILE A 405 -19.57 21.61 1.81
C ILE A 405 -19.77 20.18 2.33
N GLY A 406 -19.19 19.87 3.49
CA GLY A 406 -19.40 18.60 4.21
C GLY A 406 -20.73 18.56 4.94
N LEU A 407 -21.42 17.42 4.86
CA LEU A 407 -22.74 17.16 5.47
C LEU A 407 -22.65 16.13 6.61
N GLY A 408 -21.45 15.80 7.07
CA GLY A 408 -21.20 14.74 8.05
C GLY A 408 -20.82 13.42 7.39
N ALA A 409 -20.67 12.35 8.17
CA ALA A 409 -20.25 11.06 7.62
C ALA A 409 -21.28 10.48 6.66
N GLU A 410 -20.83 9.93 5.54
CA GLU A 410 -21.68 9.19 4.62
C GLU A 410 -22.07 7.85 5.23
N HIS A 411 -23.33 7.49 5.06
CA HIS A 411 -23.87 6.22 5.55
C HIS A 411 -24.00 5.26 4.36
N ASP A 412 -22.87 4.65 4.00
CA ASP A 412 -22.78 3.62 2.97
C ASP A 412 -22.29 2.28 3.56
N TRP A 413 -21.93 1.33 2.71
CA TRP A 413 -21.47 0.00 3.12
C TRP A 413 -20.30 0.03 4.13
N ALA A 414 -19.47 1.08 4.12
CA ALA A 414 -18.32 1.19 5.01
C ALA A 414 -18.68 1.71 6.40
N SER A 415 -19.87 2.29 6.56
CA SER A 415 -20.31 2.91 7.80
C SER A 415 -20.48 1.91 8.94
N HIS A 416 -21.01 0.70 8.68
CA HIS A 416 -21.24 -0.31 9.72
C HIS A 416 -19.94 -0.75 10.40
N GLY A 417 -18.94 -1.12 9.59
CA GLY A 417 -17.61 -1.46 10.08
C GLY A 417 -16.94 -0.29 10.81
N ALA A 418 -17.12 0.94 10.33
CA ALA A 418 -16.56 2.14 10.95
C ALA A 418 -17.25 2.52 12.27
N ASP A 419 -18.55 2.31 12.39
CA ASP A 419 -19.32 2.61 13.60
C ASP A 419 -19.01 1.62 14.72
N ALA A 420 -18.94 0.32 14.43
CA ALA A 420 -18.46 -0.70 15.36
C ALA A 420 -17.03 -0.39 15.86
N PHE A 421 -16.16 0.05 14.95
CA PHE A 421 -14.78 0.43 15.28
C PHE A 421 -14.70 1.71 16.11
N GLY A 422 -15.55 2.69 15.79
CA GLY A 422 -15.71 3.91 16.56
C GLY A 422 -16.19 3.63 17.98
N LEU A 423 -17.14 2.71 18.14
CA LEU A 423 -17.60 2.22 19.43
C LEU A 423 -16.45 1.62 20.24
N MET A 424 -15.62 0.78 19.63
CA MET A 424 -14.41 0.23 20.26
C MET A 424 -13.49 1.34 20.79
N CYS A 425 -13.23 2.36 19.98
CA CYS A 425 -12.33 3.45 20.34
C CYS A 425 -12.90 4.34 21.45
N VAL A 426 -14.23 4.54 21.49
CA VAL A 426 -14.86 5.27 22.60
C VAL A 426 -14.89 4.43 23.88
N ALA A 427 -15.07 3.12 23.77
CA ALA A 427 -15.08 2.21 24.92
C ALA A 427 -13.66 1.99 25.52
N TYR A 428 -12.60 2.41 24.85
CA TYR A 428 -11.23 2.29 25.32
C TYR A 428 -10.93 3.31 26.43
N GLU A 429 -10.60 2.80 27.61
CA GLU A 429 -10.11 3.59 28.75
C GLU A 429 -8.59 3.39 28.86
N GLN A 430 -7.83 4.48 28.78
CA GLN A 430 -6.37 4.41 28.94
C GLN A 430 -6.02 3.91 30.36
N PRO A 431 -5.08 2.95 30.50
CA PRO A 431 -4.65 2.51 31.82
C PRO A 431 -4.01 3.67 32.59
N HIS A 432 -4.63 4.10 33.69
CA HIS A 432 -4.03 5.08 34.58
C HIS A 432 -2.87 4.45 35.35
N ALA A 433 -1.71 5.14 35.39
CA ALA A 433 -0.68 4.82 36.37
C ALA A 433 -1.27 5.05 37.76
N ARG A 434 -1.36 3.99 38.59
CA ARG A 434 -1.74 4.17 40.00
C ARG A 434 -0.79 5.22 40.61
N PRO A 435 -1.30 6.29 41.25
CA PRO A 435 -0.42 7.20 41.96
C PRO A 435 0.38 6.37 42.98
N LYS A 436 1.71 6.50 42.96
CA LYS A 436 2.57 5.86 43.96
C LYS A 436 2.02 6.25 45.33
N LYS A 437 1.57 5.28 46.13
CA LYS A 437 1.29 5.53 47.54
C LYS A 437 2.55 6.14 48.14
N ASN A 438 2.50 7.39 48.57
CA ASN A 438 3.55 8.00 49.37
C ASN A 438 3.62 7.21 50.68
N THR A 439 4.45 6.17 50.73
CA THR A 439 4.90 5.59 51.99
C THR A 439 5.86 6.59 52.63
N TYR A 440 5.30 7.64 53.24
CA TYR A 440 6.03 8.35 54.28
C TYR A 440 6.26 7.36 55.41
N ARG A 441 7.50 6.87 55.52
CA ARG A 441 8.01 6.27 56.75
C ARG A 441 7.85 7.31 57.84
N SER A 442 7.06 7.00 58.86
CA SER A 442 7.05 7.75 60.10
C SER A 442 8.44 7.65 60.74
N SER A 443 9.25 8.68 60.55
CA SER A 443 10.44 8.89 61.36
C SER A 443 9.99 9.06 62.81
N HIS A 444 10.20 8.02 63.62
CA HIS A 444 10.07 8.11 65.06
C HIS A 444 11.08 9.15 65.55
N HIS A 445 10.59 10.34 65.91
CA HIS A 445 11.37 11.25 66.75
C HIS A 445 11.21 10.82 68.20
N SER A 446 12.22 10.12 68.70
CA SER A 446 12.44 9.91 70.13
C SER A 446 12.70 11.27 70.79
N GLN A 447 11.73 11.78 71.55
CA GLN A 447 11.96 12.84 72.51
C GLN A 447 12.80 12.26 73.67
N THR A 448 14.04 12.73 73.82
CA THR A 448 14.80 12.57 75.07
C THR A 448 14.94 13.94 75.71
N SER A 449 14.25 14.10 76.84
CA SER A 449 14.30 15.27 77.71
C SER A 449 15.62 15.28 78.49
N TRP A 450 16.30 16.41 78.51
CA TRP A 450 17.29 16.77 79.52
C TRP A 450 16.85 18.10 80.14
N MET A 451 16.35 18.06 81.37
CA MET A 451 16.30 19.24 82.24
C MET A 451 17.49 19.17 83.19
N ALA A 452 18.30 20.23 83.16
CA ALA A 452 19.13 20.63 84.28
C ALA A 452 18.33 21.67 85.09
N PHE A 453 18.04 21.36 86.35
CA PHE A 453 18.26 22.17 87.56
C PHE A 453 17.68 21.44 88.77
#